data_AF-A0A238XDR1-F1
#
_entry.id   AF-A0A238XDR1-F1
#
_cell.length_a   1.000
_cell.length_b   1.000
_cell.length_c   1.000
_cell.angle_alpha   90.00
_cell.angle_beta   90.00
_cell.angle_gamma   90.00
#
_symmetry.space_group_name_H-M   'P 1'
#
loop_
_entity.id
_entity.type
_entity.pdbx_description
1 polymer ?
#
loop_
_entity_poly.entity_id
_entity_poly.type
_entity_poly.pdbx_seq_one_letter_code
_entity_poly.pdbx_strand_id
1 'polypeptide(L)'
;MYIIERNWIATDVAFRYNNINKGYPNNAFVEFGRKITQNDMAYIHPSVDFGSHKTYNHGIEVGMLILFCFFYQKKLLLKLL
;
A
#
# COMPACT_ATOMS: atom_id res chain seq x y z
N MET A 1 5.96 -6.06 -4.56
CA MET A 1 6.81 -4.85 -4.62
C MET A 1 8.13 -5.22 -5.30
N TYR A 2 8.45 -4.56 -6.40
CA TYR A 2 9.69 -4.72 -7.16
C TYR A 2 10.48 -3.41 -7.09
N ILE A 3 11.76 -3.47 -6.75
CA ILE A 3 12.63 -2.31 -6.57
C ILE A 3 13.69 -2.32 -7.67
N ILE A 4 13.80 -1.20 -8.38
CA ILE A 4 14.83 -0.96 -9.40
C ILE A 4 15.59 0.30 -8.98
N GLU A 5 16.82 0.11 -8.49
CA GLU A 5 17.69 1.17 -7.98
C GLU A 5 17.00 2.03 -6.88
N ARG A 6 16.61 3.26 -7.23
CA ARG A 6 15.90 4.20 -6.36
C ARG A 6 14.41 4.22 -6.61
N ASN A 7 13.89 3.55 -7.63
CA ASN A 7 12.47 3.50 -7.93
C ASN A 7 11.91 2.15 -7.50
N TRP A 8 10.62 2.12 -7.18
CA TRP A 8 9.93 0.88 -6.88
C TRP A 8 8.52 0.93 -7.41
N ILE A 9 8.00 -0.25 -7.71
CA ILE A 9 6.62 -0.45 -8.14
C ILE A 9 6.01 -1.55 -7.28
N ALA A 10 4.81 -1.32 -6.78
CA ALA A 10 4.01 -2.37 -6.17
C ALA A 10 2.63 -2.40 -6.80
N THR A 11 2.04 -3.58 -6.84
CA THR A 11 0.69 -3.79 -7.36
C THR A 11 0.02 -4.77 -6.43
N ASP A 12 -1.25 -4.52 -6.12
CA ASP A 12 -2.07 -5.47 -5.38
C ASP A 12 -3.47 -5.47 -5.97
N VAL A 13 -4.12 -6.62 -5.87
CA VAL A 13 -5.52 -6.79 -6.22
C VAL A 13 -6.15 -7.65 -5.14
N ALA A 14 -7.18 -7.13 -4.48
CA ALA A 14 -7.95 -7.88 -3.49
C ALA A 14 -9.36 -8.15 -4.00
N PHE A 15 -9.71 -9.43 -4.03
CA PHE A 15 -11.07 -9.89 -4.22
C PHE A 15 -11.63 -10.35 -2.88
N ARG A 16 -12.70 -9.70 -2.41
CA ARG A 16 -13.28 -9.99 -1.10
C ARG A 16 -14.80 -9.97 -1.20
N TYR A 17 -15.45 -10.92 -0.54
CA TYR A 17 -16.89 -10.86 -0.29
C TYR A 17 -17.12 -10.42 1.16
N ASN A 18 -17.91 -9.37 1.35
CA ASN A 18 -18.33 -8.90 2.66
C ASN A 18 -19.79 -9.28 2.88
N ASN A 19 -20.04 -10.20 3.81
CA ASN A 19 -21.38 -10.71 4.11
C ASN A 19 -22.28 -9.68 4.82
N ILE A 20 -21.70 -8.71 5.55
CA ILE A 20 -22.43 -7.65 6.24
C ILE A 20 -22.93 -6.61 5.23
N ASN A 21 -22.03 -6.14 4.35
CA ASN A 21 -22.39 -5.20 3.28
C ASN A 21 -22.98 -5.89 2.04
N LYS A 22 -23.17 -7.22 2.08
CA LYS A 22 -23.65 -8.07 0.98
C LYS A 22 -23.05 -7.69 -0.37
N GLY A 23 -21.75 -7.44 -0.39
CA GLY A 23 -21.09 -6.80 -1.52
C GLY A 23 -19.64 -7.24 -1.68
N TYR A 24 -19.08 -6.87 -2.83
CA TYR A 24 -17.70 -7.16 -3.18
C TYR A 24 -16.87 -5.88 -3.11
N PRO A 25 -16.26 -5.53 -1.96
CA PRO A 25 -15.32 -4.42 -1.88
C PRO A 25 -13.99 -4.82 -2.52
N ASN A 26 -14.00 -5.15 -3.81
CA ASN A 26 -12.78 -5.48 -4.52
C ASN A 26 -12.01 -4.18 -4.78
N ASN A 27 -10.70 -4.26 -4.70
CA ASN A 27 -9.83 -3.16 -5.03
C ASN A 27 -8.65 -3.64 -5.86
N ALA A 28 -8.13 -2.75 -6.67
CA ALA A 28 -6.84 -2.92 -7.32
C ALA A 28 -6.08 -1.61 -7.20
N PHE A 29 -4.78 -1.71 -6.97
CA PHE A 29 -3.93 -0.54 -6.95
C PHE A 29 -2.58 -0.80 -7.58
N VAL A 30 -1.99 0.28 -8.07
CA VAL A 30 -0.62 0.33 -8.55
C VAL A 30 0.07 1.46 -7.81
N GLU A 31 1.11 1.14 -7.08
CA GLU A 31 1.96 2.09 -6.39
C GLU A 31 3.24 2.28 -7.17
N PHE A 32 3.57 3.54 -7.44
CA PHE A 32 4.87 3.93 -7.97
C PHE A 32 5.56 4.81 -6.93
N GLY A 33 6.78 4.44 -6.56
CA GLY A 33 7.51 5.21 -5.58
C GLY A 33 8.98 5.38 -5.90
N ARG A 34 9.56 6.38 -5.26
CA ARG A 34 10.96 6.72 -5.34
C ARG A 34 11.54 6.87 -3.94
N LYS A 35 12.66 6.21 -3.73
CA LYS A 35 13.53 6.36 -2.58
C LYS A 35 14.26 7.71 -2.67
N ILE A 36 13.94 8.61 -1.75
CA ILE A 36 14.55 9.95 -1.66
C ILE A 36 15.87 9.84 -0.89
N THR A 37 15.82 9.24 0.30
CA THR A 37 17.00 9.02 1.15
C THR A 37 17.13 7.53 1.48
N GLN A 38 18.14 7.13 2.27
CA GLN A 38 18.29 5.74 2.69
C GLN A 38 17.06 5.20 3.46
N ASN A 39 16.31 6.11 4.11
CA ASN A 39 15.17 5.81 4.97
C ASN A 39 13.85 6.44 4.49
N ASP A 40 13.86 7.33 3.51
CA ASP A 40 12.63 8.01 3.07
C ASP A 40 12.23 7.58 1.67
N MET A 41 10.95 7.23 1.51
CA MET A 41 10.36 6.85 0.23
C MET A 41 9.12 7.71 -0.02
N ALA A 42 9.01 8.31 -1.19
CA ALA A 42 7.77 8.93 -1.64
C ALA A 42 7.06 8.01 -2.62
N TYR A 43 5.73 8.06 -2.66
CA TYR A 43 4.94 7.24 -3.56
C TYR A 43 3.64 7.92 -3.99
N ILE A 44 3.19 7.50 -5.16
CA ILE A 44 1.86 7.81 -5.69
C ILE A 44 1.15 6.46 -5.83
N HIS A 45 -0.06 6.41 -5.31
CA HIS A 45 -0.91 5.24 -5.23
C HIS A 45 -2.26 5.57 -5.91
N PRO A 46 -2.34 5.47 -7.24
CA PRO A 46 -3.63 5.33 -7.91
C PRO A 46 -4.27 3.99 -7.52
N SER A 47 -5.50 4.06 -7.06
CA SER A 47 -6.33 2.91 -6.74
C SER A 47 -7.67 2.98 -7.47
N VAL A 48 -8.19 1.81 -7.75
CA VAL A 48 -9.52 1.63 -8.33
C VAL A 48 -10.23 0.55 -7.54
N ASP A 49 -11.43 0.89 -7.10
CA ASP A 49 -12.31 0.01 -6.38
C ASP A 49 -13.41 -0.45 -7.34
N PHE A 50 -13.70 -1.75 -7.32
CA PHE A 50 -14.69 -2.36 -8.19
C PHE A 50 -15.74 -3.10 -7.35
N GLY A 51 -17.00 -2.72 -7.52
CA GLY A 51 -18.13 -3.33 -6.82
C GLY A 51 -19.31 -2.37 -6.76
N SER A 52 -20.53 -2.90 -6.87
CA SER A 52 -21.78 -2.13 -6.92
C SER A 52 -22.13 -1.37 -5.63
N HIS A 53 -21.26 -1.40 -4.61
CA HIS A 53 -21.54 -0.91 -3.26
C HIS A 53 -20.44 -0.01 -2.68
N LYS A 54 -19.85 0.87 -3.49
CA LYS A 54 -18.97 1.95 -3.01
C LYS A 54 -19.42 3.32 -3.54
N THR A 55 -19.26 4.33 -2.70
CA THR A 55 -19.54 5.75 -3.02
C THR A 55 -18.48 6.35 -3.95
N TYR A 56 -17.26 5.80 -3.94
CA TYR A 56 -16.15 6.22 -4.78
C TYR A 56 -15.45 4.99 -5.36
N ASN A 57 -15.29 4.96 -6.69
CA ASN A 57 -14.70 3.83 -7.42
C ASN A 57 -13.25 4.09 -7.85
N HIS A 58 -12.75 5.31 -7.70
CA HIS A 58 -11.41 5.69 -8.09
C HIS A 58 -10.80 6.59 -7.00
N GLY A 59 -9.53 6.35 -6.69
CA GLY A 59 -8.76 7.11 -5.72
C GLY A 59 -7.37 7.42 -6.24
N ILE A 60 -6.83 8.56 -5.87
CA ILE A 60 -5.42 8.88 -6.01
C ILE A 60 -4.93 9.27 -4.62
N GLU A 61 -4.03 8.47 -4.07
CA GLU A 61 -3.35 8.76 -2.83
C GLU A 61 -1.89 9.12 -3.14
N VAL A 62 -1.39 10.17 -2.49
CA VAL A 62 0.02 10.59 -2.58
C VAL A 62 0.56 10.59 -1.17
N GLY A 63 1.64 9.85 -0.93
CA GLY A 63 2.17 9.61 0.40
C GLY A 63 3.69 9.68 0.48
N MET A 64 4.18 9.96 1.68
CA MET A 64 5.59 9.84 2.03
C MET A 64 5.72 8.82 3.16
N LEU A 65 6.52 7.80 2.93
CA LEU A 65 6.83 6.75 3.87
C LEU A 65 8.22 7.02 4.47
N ILE A 66 8.23 7.42 5.75
CA ILE A 66 9.45 7.63 6.53
C ILE A 66 9.75 6.31 7.26
N LEU A 67 10.78 5.60 6.82
CA LEU A 67 11.17 4.27 7.31
C LEU A 67 11.87 4.34 8.69
N PHE A 68 11.50 5.26 9.57
CA PHE A 68 12.03 5.31 10.94
C PHE A 68 11.41 4.22 11.83
N CYS A 69 10.22 3.71 11.47
CA CYS A 69 9.42 2.86 12.36
C CYS A 69 9.55 1.33 12.11
N PHE A 70 10.03 0.89 10.94
CA PHE A 70 10.09 -0.56 10.65
C PHE A 70 11.35 -1.25 11.21
N PHE A 71 12.48 -0.54 11.32
CA PHE A 71 13.70 -1.11 11.89
C PHE A 71 13.65 -1.26 13.42
N TYR A 72 12.92 -0.36 14.11
CA TYR A 72 12.80 -0.43 15.58
C TYR A 72 11.91 -1.61 16.02
N GLN A 73 10.84 -1.91 15.28
CA GLN A 73 9.96 -3.05 15.55
C GLN A 73 10.67 -4.40 15.39
N LYS A 74 11.49 -4.59 14.34
CA LYS A 74 12.27 -5.84 14.19
C LYS A 74 13.32 -6.04 15.28
N LYS A 75 13.94 -4.97 15.77
CA LYS A 75 14.98 -5.05 16.81
C LYS A 75 14.39 -5.31 18.21
N LEU A 76 13.16 -4.88 18.46
CA LEU A 76 12.46 -5.16 19.72
C LEU A 76 11.90 -6.58 19.76
N LEU A 77 11.37 -7.10 18.65
CA LEU A 77 10.85 -8.47 18.56
C LEU A 77 11.94 -9.54 18.70
N LEU A 78 13.17 -9.27 18.22
CA LEU A 78 14.31 -10.17 18.41
C LEU A 78 14.92 -10.13 19.83
N LYS A 79 14.52 -9.18 20.68
CA LYS A 79 15.00 -9.05 22.07
C LYS A 79 14.03 -9.66 23.09
N LEU A 80 12.87 -10.13 22.65
CA LEU A 80 11.81 -10.73 23.47
C LEU A 80 11.58 -12.22 23.15
N LEU A 81 12.43 -12.80 22.30
CA LEU A 81 12.64 -14.25 22.12
C LEU A 81 13.91 -14.65 22.86
#